data_AF-A0AA91DAT5-F1
#
_entry.id   AF-A0AA91DAT5-F1
#
_cell.length_a   1.000
_cell.length_b   1.000
_cell.length_c   1.000
_cell.angle_alpha   90.00
_cell.angle_beta   90.00
_cell.angle_gamma   90.00
#
_symmetry.space_group_name_H-M   'P 1'
#
loop_
_entity.id
_entity.type
_entity.pdbx_description
1 polymer ?
#
loop_
_entity_poly.entity_id
_entity_poly.type
_entity_poly.pdbx_seq_one_letter_code
_entity_poly.pdbx_strand_id
1 'polypeptide(L)'
;MDDAGTAETRRTVMALSRTLARKAELLNLTADAAIWQQPCTGSAEWIDKALKSLDRLKSKPAPLPHPNEACSRWLPAAAAARLAQTENIHSLTQLADFINRHGQRWWSQIPRLGQTSATEIQAFFADYAEVLGLSLDLARKPPARPPVTVGSSDIAPIERFRPPEHLSGQSGSNRAPVARCLLDAGNDFEAILAWLSLYDAGTPTHRTYRKEIERFLLWAIFERGKAISSLTTPDCAEFRRFLEDPQPAERWIGPSGQRWSPQWKPFKGPLKPSSARQAEIILSACCDWLVGQRYLDSNPFAGLSKRGYGRRQGTDRLLSPPLWDYLIGFAERQANNSATPDNKRADHRRTLFILRFAYLTGLRLHELTKARIGDLERLTGYDGDQWWLNVVGKGKVHRQVPIAPQLIDEINAHLRDRQLKPIGYAAPNTPIVGKLRNRLRDAPDDAQSAVFLSESALYQKLKAFFEAAADDIGPTDPVAADKIRRASTHWLRHTHGSHAVYKGVPLEIVRDNLGHKNIATTSIYVHSDKDSRYKAILGMSGD
;
A
#
# COMPACT_ATOMS: atom_id res chain seq x y z
N MET A 1 45.88 -14.34 -5.32
CA MET A 1 45.96 -13.05 -6.03
C MET A 1 45.31 -13.16 -7.41
N ASP A 2 44.01 -12.99 -7.65
CA ASP A 2 42.77 -13.02 -6.86
C ASP A 2 41.64 -13.00 -7.89
N ASP A 3 40.76 -14.01 -7.90
CA ASP A 3 39.54 -14.05 -8.74
C ASP A 3 38.60 -12.86 -8.48
N ALA A 4 38.71 -12.25 -7.29
CA ALA A 4 38.00 -11.02 -6.92
C ALA A 4 38.44 -9.81 -7.75
N GLY A 5 39.73 -9.71 -8.09
CA GLY A 5 40.27 -8.64 -8.93
C GLY A 5 39.70 -8.71 -10.35
N THR A 6 39.57 -9.91 -10.91
CA THR A 6 39.04 -10.13 -12.26
C THR A 6 37.55 -9.78 -12.37
N ALA A 7 36.76 -10.02 -11.32
CA ALA A 7 35.35 -9.67 -11.28
C ALA A 7 35.10 -8.15 -11.16
N GLU A 8 35.92 -7.46 -10.37
CA GLU A 8 35.88 -6.00 -10.24
C GLU A 8 36.31 -5.32 -11.54
N THR A 9 37.39 -5.77 -12.17
CA THR A 9 37.83 -5.27 -13.48
C THR A 9 36.75 -5.45 -14.54
N ARG A 10 36.08 -6.61 -14.61
CA ARG A 10 34.97 -6.84 -15.55
C ARG A 10 33.80 -5.87 -15.34
N ARG A 11 33.44 -5.56 -14.10
CA ARG A 11 32.37 -4.59 -13.80
C ARG A 11 32.75 -3.18 -14.25
N THR A 12 33.98 -2.77 -13.99
CA THR A 12 34.50 -1.45 -14.40
C THR A 12 34.51 -1.33 -15.93
N VAL A 13 34.96 -2.37 -16.64
CA VAL A 13 34.96 -2.40 -18.11
C VAL A 13 33.53 -2.33 -18.67
N MET A 14 32.58 -3.08 -18.09
CA MET A 14 31.16 -3.00 -18.50
C MET A 14 30.56 -1.61 -18.25
N ALA A 15 30.90 -0.97 -17.14
CA ALA A 15 30.45 0.39 -16.84
C ALA A 15 31.01 1.40 -17.84
N LEU A 16 32.30 1.34 -18.14
CA LEU A 16 32.96 2.19 -19.14
C LEU A 16 32.38 1.98 -20.53
N SER A 17 32.12 0.73 -20.94
CA SER A 17 31.51 0.41 -22.23
C SER A 17 30.12 1.03 -22.37
N ARG A 18 29.29 0.96 -21.31
CA ARG A 18 27.96 1.60 -21.29
C ARG A 18 28.06 3.13 -21.40
N THR A 19 29.02 3.75 -20.70
CA THR A 19 29.25 5.20 -20.77
C THR A 19 29.67 5.63 -22.18
N LEU A 20 30.56 4.87 -22.83
CA LEU A 20 31.03 5.15 -24.19
C LEU A 20 29.94 4.93 -25.24
N ALA A 21 29.15 3.86 -25.11
CA ALA A 21 27.97 3.63 -25.94
C ALA A 21 26.99 4.81 -25.84
N ARG A 22 26.72 5.26 -24.61
CA ARG A 22 25.81 6.39 -24.37
C ARG A 22 26.34 7.70 -24.94
N LYS A 23 27.64 7.97 -24.81
CA LYS A 23 28.28 9.15 -25.42
C LYS A 23 28.18 9.10 -26.95
N ALA A 24 28.39 7.93 -27.56
CA ALA A 24 28.26 7.75 -29.00
C ALA A 24 26.82 7.96 -29.49
N GLU A 25 25.81 7.44 -28.78
CA GLU A 25 24.39 7.68 -29.07
C GLU A 25 24.05 9.18 -29.04
N LEU A 26 24.50 9.90 -28.01
CA LEU A 26 24.24 11.32 -27.85
C LEU A 26 24.93 12.18 -28.94
N LEU A 27 26.06 11.71 -29.47
CA LEU A 27 26.76 12.31 -30.61
C LEU A 27 26.25 11.84 -31.98
N ASN A 28 25.18 11.05 -32.02
CA ASN A 28 24.60 10.43 -33.21
C ASN A 28 25.60 9.56 -34.01
N LEU A 29 26.56 8.93 -33.33
CA LEU A 29 27.54 8.00 -33.90
C LEU A 29 27.07 6.56 -33.70
N THR A 30 26.10 6.12 -34.51
CA THR A 30 25.44 4.81 -34.35
C THR A 30 26.38 3.62 -34.52
N ALA A 31 27.34 3.71 -35.46
CA ALA A 31 28.35 2.69 -35.67
C ALA A 31 29.29 2.56 -34.46
N ASP A 32 29.65 3.69 -33.83
CA ASP A 32 30.47 3.70 -32.62
C ASP A 32 29.69 3.16 -31.41
N ALA A 33 28.40 3.52 -31.27
CA ALA A 33 27.55 3.00 -30.21
C ALA A 33 27.44 1.47 -30.26
N ALA A 34 27.29 0.90 -31.47
CA ALA A 34 27.20 -0.55 -31.67
C ALA A 34 28.46 -1.29 -31.19
N ILE A 35 29.66 -0.71 -31.36
CA ILE A 35 30.93 -1.30 -30.91
C ILE A 35 30.92 -1.48 -29.37
N TRP A 36 30.44 -0.48 -28.64
CA TRP A 36 30.45 -0.47 -27.17
C TRP A 36 29.23 -1.17 -26.52
N GLN A 37 28.19 -1.47 -27.30
CA GLN A 37 27.05 -2.28 -26.86
C GLN A 37 27.30 -3.79 -27.01
N GLN A 38 28.21 -4.20 -27.89
CA GLN A 38 28.59 -5.60 -28.08
C GLN A 38 29.52 -6.11 -26.96
N PRO A 39 29.48 -7.41 -26.61
CA PRO A 39 30.42 -8.00 -25.67
C PRO A 39 31.86 -7.82 -26.14
N CYS A 40 32.76 -7.43 -25.22
CA CYS A 40 34.19 -7.34 -25.51
C CYS A 40 34.73 -8.76 -25.80
N THR A 41 35.10 -9.01 -27.07
CA THR A 41 35.62 -10.32 -27.52
C THR A 41 37.13 -10.45 -27.38
N GLY A 42 37.84 -9.34 -27.16
CA GLY A 42 39.30 -9.31 -27.03
C GLY A 42 40.07 -9.64 -28.31
N SER A 43 39.41 -9.76 -29.46
CA SER A 43 40.10 -9.99 -30.74
C SER A 43 40.90 -8.76 -31.16
N ALA A 44 42.02 -8.95 -31.86
CA ALA A 44 42.84 -7.86 -32.37
C ALA A 44 42.03 -6.87 -33.23
N GLU A 45 41.08 -7.38 -34.01
CA GLU A 45 40.16 -6.57 -34.82
C GLU A 45 39.19 -5.73 -33.97
N TRP A 46 38.65 -6.30 -32.88
CA TRP A 46 37.77 -5.55 -31.97
C TRP A 46 38.53 -4.46 -31.23
N ILE A 47 39.76 -4.75 -30.78
CA ILE A 47 40.62 -3.78 -30.09
C ILE A 47 40.94 -2.59 -31.00
N ASP A 48 41.30 -2.82 -32.26
CA ASP A 48 41.56 -1.75 -33.24
C ASP A 48 40.32 -0.88 -33.48
N LYS A 49 39.14 -1.50 -33.66
CA LYS A 49 37.86 -0.76 -33.81
C LYS A 49 37.51 0.05 -32.56
N ALA A 50 37.72 -0.51 -31.37
CA ALA A 50 37.44 0.13 -30.09
C ALA A 50 38.37 1.32 -29.83
N LEU A 51 39.68 1.20 -30.14
CA LEU A 51 40.64 2.30 -30.02
C LEU A 51 40.30 3.46 -30.96
N LYS A 52 40.00 3.17 -32.23
CA LYS A 52 39.55 4.17 -33.21
C LYS A 52 38.26 4.87 -32.78
N SER A 53 37.31 4.10 -32.21
CA SER A 53 36.07 4.66 -31.66
C SER A 53 36.35 5.55 -30.44
N LEU A 54 37.22 5.11 -29.53
CA LEU A 54 37.60 5.86 -28.35
C LEU A 54 38.26 7.20 -28.72
N ASP A 55 39.15 7.21 -29.71
CA ASP A 55 39.81 8.45 -30.17
C ASP A 55 38.81 9.42 -30.82
N ARG A 56 37.87 8.92 -31.64
CA ARG A 56 36.75 9.73 -32.17
C ARG A 56 35.86 10.30 -31.07
N LEU A 57 35.56 9.50 -30.04
CA LEU A 57 34.75 9.94 -28.91
C LEU A 57 35.50 10.93 -28.01
N LYS A 58 36.83 10.83 -27.89
CA LYS A 58 37.66 11.78 -27.15
C LYS A 58 37.81 13.12 -27.87
N SER A 59 37.91 13.12 -29.20
CA SER A 59 38.08 14.35 -29.99
C SER A 59 36.82 15.20 -30.09
N LYS A 60 35.64 14.62 -29.84
CA LYS A 60 34.37 15.36 -29.83
C LYS A 60 34.05 15.93 -28.44
N PRO A 61 33.53 17.17 -28.37
CA PRO A 61 33.08 17.76 -27.12
C PRO A 61 31.97 16.89 -26.51
N ALA A 62 31.82 16.98 -25.18
CA ALA A 62 30.71 16.31 -24.51
C ALA A 62 29.38 16.86 -25.07
N PRO A 63 28.41 15.99 -25.38
CA PRO A 63 27.11 16.43 -25.84
C PRO A 63 26.44 17.27 -24.74
N LEU A 64 25.91 18.42 -25.11
CA LEU A 64 25.23 19.35 -24.21
C LEU A 64 23.71 19.27 -24.42
N PRO A 65 22.90 19.22 -23.35
CA PRO A 65 21.45 19.15 -23.48
C PRO A 65 20.84 20.49 -23.84
N HIS A 66 19.79 20.47 -24.65
CA HIS A 66 19.01 21.66 -24.99
C HIS A 66 17.58 21.56 -24.41
N PRO A 67 16.98 22.66 -23.89
CA PRO A 67 15.68 22.63 -23.20
C PRO A 67 14.53 21.94 -23.96
N ASN A 68 14.48 22.16 -25.27
CA ASN A 68 13.42 21.60 -26.12
C ASN A 68 13.69 20.16 -26.62
N GLU A 69 14.81 19.55 -26.25
CA GLU A 69 15.09 18.16 -26.61
C GLU A 69 14.23 17.17 -25.83
N ALA A 70 14.03 16.01 -26.44
CA ALA A 70 13.21 14.96 -25.86
C ALA A 70 13.82 14.40 -24.56
N CYS A 71 12.99 14.21 -23.54
CA CYS A 71 13.39 13.55 -22.29
C CYS A 71 13.98 12.16 -22.53
N SER A 72 13.50 11.43 -23.54
CA SER A 72 14.02 10.11 -23.92
C SER A 72 15.46 10.12 -24.42
N ARG A 73 15.94 11.27 -24.92
CA ARG A 73 17.33 11.44 -25.36
C ARG A 73 18.30 11.50 -24.19
N TRP A 74 17.89 12.06 -23.05
CA TRP A 74 18.77 12.36 -21.92
C TRP A 74 18.53 11.49 -20.69
N LEU A 75 17.28 11.10 -20.44
CA LEU A 75 16.88 10.36 -19.24
C LEU A 75 16.79 8.85 -19.51
N PRO A 76 16.79 7.99 -18.46
CA PRO A 76 16.55 6.57 -18.61
C PRO A 76 15.23 6.27 -19.34
N ALA A 77 15.24 5.35 -20.30
CA ALA A 77 14.10 5.05 -21.16
C ALA A 77 12.80 4.76 -20.38
N ALA A 78 12.89 4.03 -19.28
CA ALA A 78 11.74 3.72 -18.42
C ALA A 78 11.17 4.95 -17.69
N ALA A 79 12.01 5.94 -17.37
CA ALA A 79 11.56 7.20 -16.77
C ALA A 79 10.91 8.11 -17.82
N ALA A 80 11.55 8.26 -18.98
CA ALA A 80 11.02 9.05 -20.10
C ALA A 80 9.66 8.51 -20.61
N ALA A 81 9.52 7.19 -20.73
CA ALA A 81 8.25 6.58 -21.14
C ALA A 81 7.10 6.89 -20.17
N ARG A 82 7.37 6.91 -18.85
CA ARG A 82 6.35 7.22 -17.83
C ARG A 82 5.94 8.69 -17.84
N LEU A 83 6.91 9.58 -18.05
CA LEU A 83 6.69 11.02 -18.21
C LEU A 83 5.76 11.31 -19.39
N ALA A 84 6.04 10.69 -20.53
CA ALA A 84 5.20 10.80 -21.73
C ALA A 84 3.79 10.23 -21.52
N GLN A 85 3.67 9.05 -20.90
CA GLN A 85 2.38 8.36 -20.74
C GLN A 85 1.44 8.98 -19.71
N THR A 86 1.97 9.60 -18.65
CA THR A 86 1.13 10.07 -17.53
C THR A 86 0.66 11.51 -17.73
N GLU A 87 1.59 12.39 -18.13
CA GLU A 87 1.39 13.85 -18.09
C GLU A 87 1.74 14.50 -19.44
N ASN A 88 1.93 13.69 -20.49
CA ASN A 88 2.30 14.16 -21.84
C ASN A 88 3.59 15.00 -21.87
N ILE A 89 4.55 14.69 -20.99
CA ILE A 89 5.83 15.38 -20.86
C ILE A 89 6.84 14.75 -21.81
N HIS A 90 7.22 15.49 -22.85
CA HIS A 90 8.13 15.03 -23.89
C HIS A 90 9.47 15.76 -23.88
N SER A 91 9.55 17.01 -23.43
CA SER A 91 10.78 17.82 -23.44
C SER A 91 11.34 18.16 -22.06
N LEU A 92 12.62 18.52 -21.98
CA LEU A 92 13.26 18.94 -20.72
C LEU A 92 12.62 20.21 -20.14
N THR A 93 12.18 21.16 -20.96
CA THR A 93 11.41 22.33 -20.53
C THR A 93 10.10 21.93 -19.85
N GLN A 94 9.30 21.05 -20.49
CA GLN A 94 8.03 20.58 -19.94
C GLN A 94 8.23 19.84 -18.61
N LEU A 95 9.33 19.10 -18.49
CA LEU A 95 9.69 18.41 -17.26
C LEU A 95 10.08 19.40 -16.16
N ALA A 96 10.90 20.40 -16.45
CA ALA A 96 11.26 21.45 -15.49
C ALA A 96 10.01 22.20 -14.98
N ASP A 97 9.11 22.59 -15.88
CA ASP A 97 7.84 23.24 -15.53
C ASP A 97 6.95 22.34 -14.67
N PHE A 98 6.88 21.05 -14.98
CA PHE A 98 6.17 20.08 -14.15
C PHE A 98 6.76 19.99 -12.75
N ILE A 99 8.08 19.84 -12.65
CA ILE A 99 8.79 19.78 -11.36
C ILE A 99 8.52 21.07 -10.57
N ASN A 100 8.62 22.24 -11.20
CA ASN A 100 8.39 23.54 -10.57
C ASN A 100 6.94 23.79 -10.16
N ARG A 101 5.97 23.11 -10.78
CA ARG A 101 4.56 23.15 -10.36
C ARG A 101 4.29 22.29 -9.13
N HIS A 102 4.98 21.15 -9.00
CA HIS A 102 4.70 20.15 -7.96
C HIS A 102 5.73 20.11 -6.81
N GLY A 103 6.84 20.84 -6.94
CA GLY A 103 7.85 21.04 -5.90
C GLY A 103 8.57 19.76 -5.47
N GLN A 104 9.01 19.72 -4.20
CA GLN A 104 9.84 18.67 -3.63
C GLN A 104 9.29 17.23 -3.74
N ARG A 105 8.03 17.01 -4.13
CA ARG A 105 7.43 15.66 -4.25
C ARG A 105 6.80 15.42 -5.62
N TRP A 106 7.23 16.12 -6.66
CA TRP A 106 6.69 16.01 -8.02
C TRP A 106 6.56 14.57 -8.53
N TRP A 107 7.53 13.70 -8.25
CA TRP A 107 7.53 12.32 -8.70
C TRP A 107 6.36 11.49 -8.15
N SER A 108 5.75 11.91 -7.03
CA SER A 108 4.56 11.24 -6.47
C SER A 108 3.33 11.34 -7.37
N GLN A 109 3.33 12.30 -8.31
CA GLN A 109 2.26 12.48 -9.29
C GLN A 109 2.43 11.56 -10.50
N ILE A 110 3.61 10.96 -10.70
CA ILE A 110 3.89 10.08 -11.83
C ILE A 110 3.87 8.62 -11.34
N PRO A 111 2.88 7.81 -11.73
CA PRO A 111 2.78 6.41 -11.33
C PRO A 111 4.06 5.65 -11.65
N ARG A 112 4.54 4.88 -10.67
CA ARG A 112 5.72 4.01 -10.78
C ARG A 112 7.04 4.76 -11.05
N LEU A 113 7.10 6.08 -10.86
CA LEU A 113 8.36 6.82 -10.77
C LEU A 113 8.81 6.93 -9.31
N GLY A 114 9.93 6.29 -8.98
CA GLY A 114 10.45 6.24 -7.61
C GLY A 114 11.26 7.49 -7.24
N GLN A 115 11.44 7.70 -5.93
CA GLN A 115 12.25 8.80 -5.41
C GLN A 115 13.70 8.76 -5.94
N THR A 116 14.30 7.57 -6.09
CA THR A 116 15.66 7.43 -6.63
C THR A 116 15.78 8.01 -8.04
N SER A 117 14.88 7.62 -8.95
CA SER A 117 14.85 8.18 -10.31
C SER A 117 14.55 9.67 -10.31
N ALA A 118 13.73 10.16 -9.38
CA ALA A 118 13.47 11.58 -9.22
C ALA A 118 14.73 12.36 -8.81
N THR A 119 15.52 11.81 -7.88
CA THR A 119 16.80 12.38 -7.46
C THR A 119 17.82 12.38 -8.59
N GLU A 120 17.89 11.31 -9.39
CA GLU A 120 18.76 11.25 -10.58
C GLU A 120 18.38 12.32 -11.62
N ILE A 121 17.08 12.53 -11.86
CA ILE A 121 16.59 13.58 -12.76
C ILE A 121 16.91 14.98 -12.19
N GLN A 122 16.76 15.18 -10.88
CA GLN A 122 17.10 16.45 -10.23
C GLN A 122 18.60 16.75 -10.32
N ALA A 123 19.45 15.72 -10.11
CA ALA A 123 20.89 15.85 -10.28
C ALA A 123 21.25 16.22 -11.72
N PHE A 124 20.62 15.60 -12.72
CA PHE A 124 20.79 15.97 -14.12
C PHE A 124 20.50 17.46 -14.37
N PHE A 125 19.39 17.99 -13.86
CA PHE A 125 19.09 19.43 -14.01
C PHE A 125 20.10 20.33 -13.28
N ALA A 126 20.62 19.89 -12.14
CA ALA A 126 21.64 20.62 -11.40
C ALA A 126 22.98 20.65 -12.17
N ASP A 127 23.40 19.50 -12.70
CA ASP A 127 24.67 19.34 -13.44
C ASP A 127 24.68 20.16 -14.75
N TYR A 128 23.52 20.41 -15.35
CA TYR A 128 23.35 21.16 -16.60
C TYR A 128 22.62 22.49 -16.45
N ALA A 129 22.53 23.05 -15.23
CA ALA A 129 21.74 24.25 -14.96
C ALA A 129 22.14 25.47 -15.82
N GLU A 130 23.45 25.73 -15.96
CA GLU A 130 23.97 26.84 -16.76
C GLU A 130 23.66 26.70 -18.26
N VAL A 131 23.72 25.46 -18.77
CA VAL A 131 23.54 25.16 -20.19
C VAL A 131 22.05 25.14 -20.57
N LEU A 132 21.20 24.61 -19.69
CA LEU A 132 19.76 24.54 -19.92
C LEU A 132 19.07 25.89 -19.70
N GLY A 133 19.62 26.77 -18.84
CA GLY A 133 18.90 27.96 -18.40
C GLY A 133 17.59 27.64 -17.65
N LEU A 134 17.44 26.40 -17.19
CA LEU A 134 16.28 25.90 -16.44
C LEU A 134 16.69 25.70 -14.98
N SER A 135 15.96 26.33 -14.06
CA SER A 135 16.16 26.14 -12.63
C SER A 135 14.98 25.38 -12.01
N LEU A 136 15.30 24.44 -11.11
CA LEU A 136 14.29 23.68 -10.39
C LEU A 136 14.01 24.34 -9.02
N ASP A 137 12.82 24.90 -8.85
CA ASP A 137 12.32 25.37 -7.56
C ASP A 137 11.69 24.21 -6.76
N LEU A 138 12.57 23.37 -6.22
CA LEU A 138 12.18 22.26 -5.34
C LEU A 138 11.73 22.74 -3.95
N ALA A 139 12.09 23.97 -3.57
CA ALA A 139 11.73 24.60 -2.31
C ALA A 139 10.28 25.14 -2.33
N ARG A 140 9.68 25.30 -3.52
CA ARG A 140 8.27 25.62 -3.69
C ARG A 140 7.41 24.63 -2.92
N LYS A 141 6.89 25.09 -1.78
CA LYS A 141 5.85 24.36 -1.06
C LYS A 141 4.63 24.28 -1.98
N PRO A 142 3.96 23.12 -2.10
CA PRO A 142 2.63 23.10 -2.72
C PRO A 142 1.79 24.19 -2.05
N PRO A 143 0.88 24.86 -2.79
CA PRO A 143 0.16 26.02 -2.29
C PRO A 143 -0.30 25.76 -0.86
N ALA A 144 0.13 26.64 0.04
CA ALA A 144 -0.20 26.54 1.45
C ALA A 144 -1.71 26.32 1.57
N ARG A 145 -2.13 25.49 2.55
CA ARG A 145 -3.54 25.35 2.93
C ARG A 145 -4.12 26.77 2.91
N PRO A 146 -5.03 27.11 1.98
CA PRO A 146 -5.60 28.45 1.98
C PRO A 146 -6.20 28.67 3.37
N PRO A 147 -6.08 29.87 3.94
CA PRO A 147 -6.77 30.18 5.17
C PRO A 147 -8.22 29.72 5.01
N VAL A 148 -8.75 28.99 6.00
CA VAL A 148 -10.15 28.57 6.01
C VAL A 148 -10.98 29.83 6.29
N THR A 149 -11.05 30.75 5.33
CA THR A 149 -11.66 32.07 5.53
C THR A 149 -12.90 32.29 4.68
N VAL A 150 -13.11 31.50 3.63
CA VAL A 150 -14.33 31.60 2.80
C VAL A 150 -15.11 30.29 2.88
N GLY A 151 -16.22 30.33 3.63
CA GLY A 151 -17.23 29.28 3.61
C GLY A 151 -17.86 29.18 2.21
N SER A 152 -18.19 27.98 1.77
CA SER A 152 -18.86 27.71 0.50
C SER A 152 -20.27 27.20 0.75
N SER A 153 -21.24 27.77 0.04
CA SER A 153 -22.61 27.26 -0.06
C SER A 153 -22.80 26.25 -1.19
N ASP A 154 -21.75 25.96 -1.96
CA ASP A 154 -21.68 24.88 -2.97
C ASP A 154 -20.94 23.65 -2.40
N ILE A 155 -20.92 22.53 -3.13
CA ILE A 155 -20.23 21.29 -2.77
C ILE A 155 -18.78 21.58 -2.39
N ALA A 156 -18.51 21.40 -1.11
CA ALA A 156 -17.22 21.62 -0.52
C ALA A 156 -16.99 20.62 0.63
N PRO A 157 -15.74 20.38 1.02
CA PRO A 157 -15.45 19.60 2.22
C PRO A 157 -16.12 20.25 3.44
N ILE A 158 -16.47 19.44 4.44
CA ILE A 158 -17.15 19.86 5.67
C ILE A 158 -16.43 20.99 6.40
N GLU A 159 -15.10 21.11 6.25
CA GLU A 159 -14.32 22.21 6.82
C GLU A 159 -14.64 23.59 6.21
N ARG A 160 -15.08 23.61 4.95
CA ARG A 160 -15.42 24.82 4.17
C ARG A 160 -16.92 24.95 3.92
N PHE A 161 -17.65 23.85 3.96
CA PHE A 161 -19.07 23.85 3.68
C PHE A 161 -19.85 24.64 4.74
N ARG A 162 -20.80 25.44 4.30
CA ARG A 162 -21.78 26.13 5.14
C ARG A 162 -23.17 25.83 4.57
N PRO A 163 -24.02 25.08 5.29
CA PRO A 163 -25.35 24.76 4.80
C PRO A 163 -26.19 26.03 4.64
N PRO A 164 -27.06 26.11 3.63
CA PRO A 164 -28.07 27.18 3.54
C PRO A 164 -28.95 27.21 4.80
N GLU A 165 -29.31 28.39 5.28
CA GLU A 165 -30.03 28.56 6.56
C GLU A 165 -31.36 27.78 6.60
N HIS A 166 -32.13 27.81 5.51
CA HIS A 166 -33.38 27.07 5.36
C HIS A 166 -33.21 25.53 5.30
N LEU A 167 -31.98 25.03 5.10
CA LEU A 167 -31.61 23.61 5.12
C LEU A 167 -30.69 23.27 6.30
N SER A 168 -30.58 24.16 7.28
CA SER A 168 -29.74 23.95 8.47
C SER A 168 -30.24 22.80 9.36
N GLY A 169 -31.53 22.47 9.29
CA GLY A 169 -32.17 21.47 10.14
C GLY A 169 -32.65 22.00 11.49
N GLN A 170 -32.64 23.32 11.71
CA GLN A 170 -33.24 23.96 12.90
C GLN A 170 -34.70 23.56 13.12
N SER A 171 -35.46 23.44 12.03
CA SER A 171 -36.88 23.07 12.01
C SER A 171 -37.15 21.73 11.30
N GLY A 172 -36.19 20.79 11.37
CA GLY A 172 -36.31 19.50 10.68
C GLY A 172 -37.51 18.67 11.14
N SER A 173 -38.18 17.97 10.22
CA SER A 173 -39.40 17.21 10.52
C SER A 173 -39.19 15.96 11.38
N ASN A 174 -37.97 15.43 11.42
CA ASN A 174 -37.51 14.32 12.26
C ASN A 174 -36.57 14.84 13.38
N ARG A 175 -36.63 16.14 13.70
CA ARG A 175 -35.91 16.71 14.84
C ARG A 175 -36.71 16.49 16.12
N ALA A 176 -36.06 15.97 17.15
CA ALA A 176 -36.67 15.85 18.46
C ALA A 176 -36.87 17.24 19.12
N PRO A 177 -37.78 17.40 20.09
CA PRO A 177 -38.02 18.68 20.75
C PRO A 177 -36.74 19.29 21.34
N VAL A 178 -36.40 20.52 20.94
CA VAL A 178 -35.14 21.20 21.30
C VAL A 178 -34.92 21.25 22.81
N ALA A 179 -35.98 21.45 23.60
CA ALA A 179 -35.92 21.46 25.06
C ALA A 179 -35.41 20.15 25.70
N ARG A 180 -35.37 19.04 24.94
CA ARG A 180 -34.88 17.73 25.39
C ARG A 180 -33.52 17.36 24.79
N CYS A 181 -33.00 18.15 23.86
CA CYS A 181 -31.74 17.89 23.19
C CYS A 181 -30.60 17.91 24.22
N LEU A 182 -29.77 16.87 24.22
CA LEU A 182 -28.61 16.76 25.11
C LEU A 182 -27.35 17.39 24.51
N LEU A 183 -27.43 17.86 23.26
CA LEU A 183 -26.36 18.58 22.58
C LEU A 183 -26.59 20.09 22.64
N ASP A 184 -25.50 20.82 22.83
CA ASP A 184 -25.43 22.25 22.51
C ASP A 184 -25.27 22.42 20.99
N ALA A 185 -26.29 21.99 20.24
CA ALA A 185 -26.32 22.04 18.78
C ALA A 185 -27.66 22.62 18.29
N GLY A 186 -27.58 23.79 17.66
CA GLY A 186 -28.72 24.47 17.05
C GLY A 186 -29.11 23.88 15.70
N ASN A 187 -28.22 23.22 14.98
CA ASN A 187 -28.46 22.73 13.62
C ASN A 187 -27.75 21.40 13.31
N ASP A 188 -28.05 20.81 12.14
CA ASP A 188 -27.55 19.48 11.76
C ASP A 188 -26.04 19.48 11.63
N PHE A 189 -25.47 20.59 11.15
CA PHE A 189 -24.03 20.73 10.96
C PHE A 189 -23.29 20.68 12.30
N GLU A 190 -23.76 21.42 13.30
CA GLU A 190 -23.22 21.39 14.67
C GLU A 190 -23.36 20.01 15.30
N ALA A 191 -24.52 19.36 15.15
CA ALA A 191 -24.76 18.02 15.69
C ALA A 191 -23.81 16.97 15.07
N ILE A 192 -23.54 17.06 13.77
CA ILE A 192 -22.56 16.21 13.07
C ILE A 192 -21.14 16.47 13.56
N LEU A 193 -20.76 17.73 13.76
CA LEU A 193 -19.45 18.06 14.31
C LEU A 193 -19.28 17.55 15.75
N ALA A 194 -20.33 17.61 16.56
CA ALA A 194 -20.35 17.02 17.90
C ALA A 194 -20.19 15.49 17.86
N TRP A 195 -20.80 14.80 16.90
CA TRP A 195 -20.57 13.35 16.73
C TRP A 195 -19.13 13.03 16.30
N LEU A 196 -18.57 13.84 15.38
CA LEU A 196 -17.21 13.64 14.89
C LEU A 196 -16.15 13.89 15.98
N SER A 197 -16.41 14.80 16.93
CA SER A 197 -15.48 15.12 18.03
C SER A 197 -15.28 13.97 19.03
N LEU A 198 -16.17 12.97 19.04
CA LEU A 198 -16.01 11.73 19.82
C LEU A 198 -14.82 10.87 19.38
N TYR A 199 -14.22 11.17 18.22
CA TYR A 199 -13.12 10.41 17.64
C TYR A 199 -11.89 11.28 17.46
N ASP A 200 -10.73 10.76 17.86
CA ASP A 200 -9.45 11.46 17.70
C ASP A 200 -9.21 11.89 16.25
N ALA A 201 -9.06 13.20 16.07
CA ALA A 201 -8.81 13.81 14.78
C ALA A 201 -7.54 13.23 14.14
N GLY A 202 -7.62 12.91 12.84
CA GLY A 202 -6.48 12.34 12.11
C GLY A 202 -6.32 10.82 12.24
N THR A 203 -7.18 10.12 13.00
CA THR A 203 -7.23 8.66 12.95
C THR A 203 -7.88 8.14 11.65
N PRO A 204 -7.57 6.90 11.21
CA PRO A 204 -8.26 6.29 10.08
C PRO A 204 -9.79 6.21 10.25
N THR A 205 -10.26 5.96 11.49
CA THR A 205 -11.69 5.92 11.83
C THR A 205 -12.33 7.29 11.64
N HIS A 206 -11.80 8.34 12.27
CA HIS A 206 -12.29 9.71 12.12
C HIS A 206 -12.33 10.14 10.65
N ARG A 207 -11.26 9.89 9.87
CA ARG A 207 -11.24 10.22 8.43
C ARG A 207 -12.33 9.51 7.64
N THR A 208 -12.62 8.26 7.97
CA THR A 208 -13.65 7.47 7.29
C THR A 208 -15.03 7.98 7.66
N TYR A 209 -15.30 8.21 8.94
CA TYR A 209 -16.59 8.67 9.46
C TYR A 209 -16.93 10.06 8.91
N ARG A 210 -15.97 10.99 9.00
CA ARG A 210 -16.09 12.33 8.40
C ARG A 210 -16.43 12.26 6.91
N LYS A 211 -15.73 11.42 6.15
CA LYS A 211 -15.94 11.28 4.70
C LYS A 211 -17.35 10.76 4.38
N GLU A 212 -17.87 9.77 5.12
CA GLU A 212 -19.21 9.25 4.82
C GLU A 212 -20.32 10.21 5.28
N ILE A 213 -20.22 10.83 6.45
CA ILE A 213 -21.23 11.81 6.92
C ILE A 213 -21.24 13.08 6.06
N GLU A 214 -20.07 13.52 5.56
CA GLU A 214 -19.95 14.61 4.60
C GLU A 214 -20.69 14.33 3.30
N ARG A 215 -20.53 13.12 2.74
CA ARG A 215 -21.28 12.71 1.54
C ARG A 215 -22.77 12.73 1.75
N PHE A 216 -23.22 12.25 2.92
CA PHE A 216 -24.63 12.21 3.27
C PHE A 216 -25.22 13.62 3.45
N LEU A 217 -24.52 14.50 4.17
CA LEU A 217 -24.92 15.91 4.35
C LEU A 217 -25.02 16.65 3.02
N LEU A 218 -23.98 16.55 2.18
CA LEU A 218 -23.96 17.22 0.89
C LEU A 218 -25.08 16.67 0.00
N TRP A 219 -25.27 15.35 -0.06
CA TRP A 219 -26.34 14.76 -0.86
C TRP A 219 -27.73 15.20 -0.41
N ALA A 220 -27.97 15.21 0.90
CA ALA A 220 -29.26 15.64 1.47
C ALA A 220 -29.61 17.07 1.02
N ILE A 221 -28.63 17.97 1.07
CA ILE A 221 -28.82 19.37 0.71
C ILE A 221 -28.95 19.55 -0.81
N PHE A 222 -28.02 19.02 -1.60
CA PHE A 222 -27.94 19.33 -3.04
C PHE A 222 -28.80 18.45 -3.94
N GLU A 223 -29.09 17.20 -3.55
CA GLU A 223 -29.91 16.30 -4.36
C GLU A 223 -31.34 16.15 -3.83
N ARG A 224 -31.56 16.30 -2.51
CA ARG A 224 -32.91 16.23 -1.92
C ARG A 224 -33.50 17.57 -1.51
N GLY A 225 -32.69 18.63 -1.38
CA GLY A 225 -33.15 19.90 -0.83
C GLY A 225 -33.69 19.75 0.60
N LYS A 226 -33.09 18.84 1.39
CA LYS A 226 -33.52 18.52 2.76
C LYS A 226 -32.36 18.62 3.74
N ALA A 227 -32.66 19.11 4.94
CA ALA A 227 -31.80 18.91 6.09
C ALA A 227 -31.74 17.41 6.46
N ILE A 228 -30.67 16.95 7.12
CA ILE A 228 -30.56 15.57 7.63
C ILE A 228 -31.69 15.27 8.61
N SER A 229 -32.03 16.23 9.47
CA SER A 229 -33.16 16.15 10.39
C SER A 229 -34.54 16.21 9.71
N SER A 230 -34.61 16.22 8.38
CA SER A 230 -35.87 16.08 7.61
C SER A 230 -35.87 14.85 6.69
N LEU A 231 -34.82 14.01 6.74
CA LEU A 231 -34.73 12.82 5.91
C LEU A 231 -35.59 11.68 6.47
N THR A 232 -36.17 10.93 5.54
CA THR A 232 -37.02 9.77 5.81
C THR A 232 -36.33 8.47 5.37
N THR A 233 -36.88 7.33 5.74
CA THR A 233 -36.38 6.02 5.27
C THR A 233 -36.35 5.88 3.75
N PRO A 234 -37.37 6.32 2.98
CA PRO A 234 -37.29 6.40 1.52
C PRO A 234 -36.10 7.24 1.02
N ASP A 235 -35.82 8.40 1.63
CA ASP A 235 -34.66 9.21 1.23
C ASP A 235 -33.35 8.44 1.48
N CYS A 236 -33.19 7.78 2.63
CA CYS A 236 -32.01 6.95 2.91
C CYS A 236 -31.88 5.76 1.93
N ALA A 237 -32.98 5.21 1.43
CA ALA A 237 -32.96 4.18 0.39
C ALA A 237 -32.48 4.72 -0.96
N GLU A 238 -32.82 5.97 -1.30
CA GLU A 238 -32.29 6.67 -2.47
C GLU A 238 -30.81 6.99 -2.32
N PHE A 239 -30.38 7.46 -1.14
CA PHE A 239 -28.95 7.70 -0.88
C PHE A 239 -28.11 6.44 -1.08
N ARG A 240 -28.61 5.28 -0.65
CA ARG A 240 -27.96 3.99 -0.92
C ARG A 240 -27.74 3.74 -2.41
N ARG A 241 -28.75 4.01 -3.25
CA ARG A 241 -28.62 3.87 -4.73
C ARG A 241 -27.62 4.88 -5.28
N PHE A 242 -27.70 6.12 -4.80
CA PHE A 242 -26.79 7.20 -5.17
C PHE A 242 -25.33 6.88 -4.87
N LEU A 243 -25.01 6.18 -3.76
CA LEU A 243 -23.65 5.74 -3.49
C LEU A 243 -23.10 4.79 -4.56
N GLU A 244 -23.96 3.93 -5.12
CA GLU A 244 -23.61 2.96 -6.17
C GLU A 244 -23.57 3.61 -7.57
N ASP A 245 -24.18 4.79 -7.74
CA ASP A 245 -24.14 5.60 -8.97
C ASP A 245 -24.38 7.11 -8.69
N PRO A 246 -23.33 7.89 -8.34
CA PRO A 246 -23.49 9.31 -7.98
C PRO A 246 -23.70 10.19 -9.23
N GLN A 247 -24.93 10.68 -9.43
CA GLN A 247 -25.31 11.53 -10.57
C GLN A 247 -25.77 12.93 -10.12
N PRO A 248 -25.49 14.00 -10.92
CA PRO A 248 -24.69 13.99 -12.14
C PRO A 248 -23.19 13.83 -11.85
N ALA A 249 -22.51 12.98 -12.62
CA ALA A 249 -21.11 12.62 -12.38
C ALA A 249 -20.16 13.83 -12.28
N GLU A 250 -20.34 14.85 -13.11
CA GLU A 250 -19.53 16.09 -13.11
C GLU A 250 -19.59 16.86 -11.79
N ARG A 251 -20.71 16.74 -11.06
CA ARG A 251 -20.91 17.38 -9.76
C ARG A 251 -20.25 16.59 -8.63
N TRP A 252 -20.27 15.27 -8.69
CA TRP A 252 -19.96 14.39 -7.55
C TRP A 252 -18.66 13.62 -7.66
N ILE A 253 -18.19 13.37 -8.89
CA ILE A 253 -17.05 12.51 -9.21
C ILE A 253 -15.90 13.36 -9.74
N GLY A 254 -14.71 13.15 -9.19
CA GLY A 254 -13.50 13.86 -9.62
C GLY A 254 -12.21 13.12 -9.30
N PRO A 255 -11.07 13.60 -9.82
CA PRO A 255 -9.78 12.99 -9.61
C PRO A 255 -9.33 13.05 -8.15
N SER A 256 -8.28 12.30 -7.81
CA SER A 256 -7.72 12.30 -6.47
C SER A 256 -7.02 13.62 -6.15
N GLY A 257 -7.76 14.57 -5.56
CA GLY A 257 -7.23 15.88 -5.16
C GLY A 257 -7.05 16.04 -3.65
N GLN A 258 -6.30 17.08 -3.28
CA GLN A 258 -6.31 17.60 -1.91
C GLN A 258 -7.71 18.16 -1.57
N ARG A 259 -8.15 18.01 -0.32
CA ARG A 259 -9.48 18.46 0.12
C ARG A 259 -9.69 19.96 -0.05
N TRP A 260 -8.65 20.78 0.11
CA TRP A 260 -8.73 22.22 -0.09
C TRP A 260 -8.72 22.65 -1.57
N SER A 261 -8.53 21.72 -2.51
CA SER A 261 -8.58 22.04 -3.94
C SER A 261 -9.97 22.50 -4.35
N PRO A 262 -10.11 23.55 -5.18
CA PRO A 262 -11.37 23.91 -5.82
C PRO A 262 -11.96 22.78 -6.69
N GLN A 263 -11.10 21.88 -7.19
CA GLN A 263 -11.51 20.72 -8.00
C GLN A 263 -11.89 19.49 -7.15
N TRP A 264 -11.92 19.62 -5.83
CA TRP A 264 -12.25 18.51 -4.95
C TRP A 264 -13.70 18.06 -5.16
N LYS A 265 -13.90 16.74 -5.24
CA LYS A 265 -15.21 16.09 -5.32
C LYS A 265 -15.37 15.01 -4.24
N PRO A 266 -16.60 14.76 -3.73
CA PRO A 266 -16.82 13.76 -2.67
C PRO A 266 -16.56 12.31 -3.10
N PHE A 267 -16.62 12.00 -4.40
CA PHE A 267 -16.41 10.68 -4.96
C PHE A 267 -15.27 10.67 -5.98
N LYS A 268 -14.56 9.53 -6.04
CA LYS A 268 -13.59 9.23 -7.13
C LYS A 268 -14.22 8.40 -8.25
N GLY A 269 -15.45 7.95 -8.03
CA GLY A 269 -16.18 7.01 -8.85
C GLY A 269 -17.24 6.32 -7.98
N PRO A 270 -18.12 5.52 -8.61
CA PRO A 270 -19.20 4.83 -7.91
C PRO A 270 -18.67 3.83 -6.87
N LEU A 271 -19.38 3.66 -5.75
CA LEU A 271 -18.96 2.73 -4.70
C LEU A 271 -19.32 1.30 -5.06
N LYS A 272 -18.43 0.38 -4.71
CA LYS A 272 -18.75 -1.05 -4.68
C LYS A 272 -19.84 -1.32 -3.62
N PRO A 273 -20.70 -2.34 -3.80
CA PRO A 273 -21.77 -2.63 -2.86
C PRO A 273 -21.32 -2.82 -1.40
N SER A 274 -20.15 -3.43 -1.17
CA SER A 274 -19.59 -3.58 0.17
C SER A 274 -19.17 -2.25 0.80
N SER A 275 -18.68 -1.30 -0.01
CA SER A 275 -18.33 0.05 0.44
C SER A 275 -19.57 0.89 0.73
N ALA A 276 -20.60 0.79 -0.12
CA ALA A 276 -21.89 1.47 0.11
C ALA A 276 -22.54 0.98 1.42
N ARG A 277 -22.54 -0.35 1.67
CA ARG A 277 -23.00 -0.92 2.94
C ARG A 277 -22.19 -0.42 4.14
N GLN A 278 -20.87 -0.30 4.03
CA GLN A 278 -20.05 0.23 5.11
C GLN A 278 -20.39 1.69 5.42
N ALA A 279 -20.66 2.51 4.39
CA ALA A 279 -21.12 3.87 4.58
C ALA A 279 -22.48 3.90 5.30
N GLU A 280 -23.44 3.07 4.88
CA GLU A 280 -24.74 2.94 5.55
C GLU A 280 -24.63 2.55 7.03
N ILE A 281 -23.75 1.59 7.38
CA ILE A 281 -23.51 1.20 8.78
C ILE A 281 -22.99 2.39 9.60
N ILE A 282 -22.05 3.16 9.04
CA ILE A 282 -21.48 4.34 9.71
C ILE A 282 -22.55 5.42 9.92
N LEU A 283 -23.37 5.66 8.89
CA LEU A 283 -24.42 6.68 8.93
C LEU A 283 -25.56 6.29 9.86
N SER A 284 -25.98 5.01 9.86
CA SER A 284 -26.93 4.49 10.83
C SER A 284 -26.41 4.69 12.25
N ALA A 285 -25.13 4.38 12.52
CA ALA A 285 -24.54 4.58 13.85
C ALA A 285 -24.46 6.05 14.26
N CYS A 286 -24.24 6.97 13.30
CA CYS A 286 -24.33 8.41 13.55
C CYS A 286 -25.74 8.81 13.94
N CYS A 287 -26.75 8.40 13.16
CA CYS A 287 -28.16 8.68 13.44
C CYS A 287 -28.64 8.05 14.74
N ASP A 288 -28.24 6.81 15.05
CA ASP A 288 -28.53 6.16 16.34
C ASP A 288 -27.95 6.96 17.52
N TRP A 289 -26.71 7.47 17.38
CA TRP A 289 -26.13 8.33 18.39
C TRP A 289 -26.92 9.64 18.53
N LEU A 290 -27.28 10.29 17.42
CA LEU A 290 -28.08 11.53 17.43
C LEU A 290 -29.47 11.33 18.06
N VAL A 291 -30.09 10.16 17.86
CA VAL A 291 -31.32 9.77 18.58
C VAL A 291 -31.06 9.61 20.07
N GLY A 292 -29.96 8.95 20.44
CA GLY A 292 -29.53 8.82 21.83
C GLY A 292 -29.26 10.16 22.52
N GLN A 293 -28.80 11.16 21.77
CA GLN A 293 -28.64 12.55 22.25
C GLN A 293 -29.92 13.39 22.16
N ARG A 294 -31.05 12.79 21.75
CA ARG A 294 -32.34 13.45 21.56
C ARG A 294 -32.25 14.65 20.61
N TYR A 295 -31.39 14.54 19.59
CA TYR A 295 -31.32 15.49 18.49
C TYR A 295 -32.27 15.07 17.36
N LEU A 296 -32.19 13.81 16.93
CA LEU A 296 -33.17 13.20 16.03
C LEU A 296 -34.26 12.49 16.83
N ASP A 297 -35.48 12.49 16.33
CA ASP A 297 -36.60 11.74 16.91
C ASP A 297 -36.46 10.23 16.61
N SER A 298 -36.12 9.90 15.36
CA SER A 298 -35.91 8.52 14.92
C SER A 298 -34.71 8.38 13.98
N ASN A 299 -34.13 7.17 13.89
CA ASN A 299 -33.05 6.89 12.94
C ASN A 299 -33.67 6.59 11.55
N PRO A 300 -33.43 7.42 10.51
CA PRO A 300 -34.03 7.22 9.20
C PRO A 300 -33.50 5.98 8.47
N PHE A 301 -32.34 5.43 8.87
CA PHE A 301 -31.79 4.19 8.34
C PHE A 301 -32.39 2.92 8.97
N ALA A 302 -33.08 3.02 10.11
CA ALA A 302 -33.53 1.84 10.87
C ALA A 302 -34.52 0.95 10.10
N GLY A 303 -35.36 1.54 9.24
CA GLY A 303 -36.35 0.84 8.43
C GLY A 303 -35.80 0.23 7.13
N LEU A 304 -34.52 0.40 6.82
CA LEU A 304 -33.96 -0.11 5.57
C LEU A 304 -33.77 -1.63 5.62
N SER A 305 -34.19 -2.31 4.55
CA SER A 305 -33.94 -3.75 4.42
C SER A 305 -32.43 -4.02 4.41
N LYS A 306 -32.03 -5.00 5.22
CA LYS A 306 -30.66 -5.54 5.19
C LYS A 306 -30.52 -6.32 3.89
N ARG A 307 -29.94 -5.71 2.84
CA ARG A 307 -29.62 -6.45 1.60
C ARG A 307 -28.75 -7.66 1.97
N GLY A 308 -29.31 -8.86 1.78
CA GLY A 308 -28.57 -10.11 1.80
C GLY A 308 -27.71 -10.19 0.55
N TYR A 309 -26.58 -9.47 0.52
CA TYR A 309 -25.57 -9.81 -0.48
C TYR A 309 -25.11 -11.21 -0.14
N GLY A 310 -25.38 -12.15 -1.05
CA GLY A 310 -24.89 -13.52 -0.96
C GLY A 310 -23.44 -13.45 -0.48
N ARG A 311 -23.20 -13.93 0.73
CA ARG A 311 -21.88 -13.90 1.37
C ARG A 311 -20.97 -14.59 0.37
N ARG A 312 -20.12 -13.85 -0.36
CA ARG A 312 -19.07 -14.49 -1.18
C ARG A 312 -18.34 -15.40 -0.22
N GLN A 313 -18.49 -16.70 -0.41
CA GLN A 313 -17.94 -17.70 0.49
C GLN A 313 -16.46 -17.37 0.67
N GLY A 314 -15.99 -17.38 1.92
CA GLY A 314 -14.64 -16.96 2.32
C GLY A 314 -13.49 -17.75 1.66
N THR A 315 -13.80 -18.66 0.73
CA THR A 315 -12.87 -19.52 0.00
C THR A 315 -12.04 -18.79 -1.05
N ASP A 316 -12.40 -17.55 -1.44
CA ASP A 316 -11.64 -16.87 -2.50
C ASP A 316 -10.33 -16.22 -2.02
N ARG A 317 -10.14 -16.07 -0.70
CA ARG A 317 -8.99 -15.36 -0.11
C ARG A 317 -8.06 -16.26 0.71
N LEU A 318 -7.92 -17.50 0.28
CA LEU A 318 -7.01 -18.49 0.84
C LEU A 318 -6.18 -19.13 -0.27
N LEU A 319 -5.02 -19.63 0.11
CA LEU A 319 -4.16 -20.46 -0.74
C LEU A 319 -4.41 -21.92 -0.33
N SER A 320 -4.58 -22.82 -1.29
CA SER A 320 -4.65 -24.25 -0.97
C SER A 320 -3.27 -24.76 -0.50
N PRO A 321 -3.20 -25.91 0.20
CA PRO A 321 -1.91 -26.47 0.61
C PRO A 321 -0.91 -26.63 -0.54
N PRO A 322 -1.28 -27.17 -1.73
CA PRO A 322 -0.35 -27.26 -2.85
C PRO A 322 0.17 -25.90 -3.36
N LEU A 323 -0.69 -24.88 -3.40
CA LEU A 323 -0.28 -23.53 -3.81
C LEU A 323 0.62 -22.88 -2.76
N TRP A 324 0.37 -23.13 -1.47
CA TRP A 324 1.24 -22.67 -0.40
C TRP A 324 2.63 -23.31 -0.49
N ASP A 325 2.68 -24.63 -0.67
CA ASP A 325 3.93 -25.39 -0.80
C ASP A 325 4.71 -24.93 -2.04
N TYR A 326 4.03 -24.68 -3.16
CA TYR A 326 4.64 -24.08 -4.34
C TYR A 326 5.30 -22.72 -4.04
N LEU A 327 4.60 -21.82 -3.35
CA LEU A 327 5.12 -20.50 -3.01
C LEU A 327 6.34 -20.58 -2.09
N ILE A 328 6.31 -21.48 -1.09
CA ILE A 328 7.46 -21.71 -0.22
C ILE A 328 8.63 -22.28 -1.02
N GLY A 329 8.41 -23.29 -1.86
CA GLY A 329 9.44 -23.86 -2.73
C GLY A 329 10.03 -22.83 -3.70
N PHE A 330 9.21 -21.93 -4.27
CA PHE A 330 9.69 -20.83 -5.11
C PHE A 330 10.58 -19.85 -4.31
N ALA A 331 10.14 -19.46 -3.11
CA ALA A 331 10.92 -18.60 -2.23
C ALA A 331 12.26 -19.24 -1.81
N GLU A 332 12.27 -20.55 -1.53
CA GLU A 332 13.47 -21.32 -1.21
C GLU A 332 14.45 -21.39 -2.40
N ARG A 333 13.95 -21.66 -3.61
CA ARG A 333 14.78 -21.63 -4.84
C ARG A 333 15.48 -20.28 -4.99
N GLN A 334 14.77 -19.18 -4.76
CA GLN A 334 15.35 -17.84 -4.82
C GLN A 334 16.36 -17.58 -3.70
N ALA A 335 16.04 -18.00 -2.47
CA ALA A 335 16.86 -17.80 -1.28
C ALA A 335 18.19 -18.59 -1.33
N ASN A 336 18.17 -19.76 -1.98
CA ASN A 336 19.31 -20.68 -2.07
C ASN A 336 20.08 -20.57 -3.40
N ASN A 337 19.71 -19.66 -4.30
CA ASN A 337 20.38 -19.50 -5.58
C ASN A 337 21.78 -18.85 -5.41
N SER A 338 22.82 -19.68 -5.40
CA SER A 338 24.22 -19.26 -5.28
C SER A 338 24.70 -18.31 -6.39
N ALA A 339 24.10 -18.37 -7.58
CA ALA A 339 24.41 -17.46 -8.68
C ALA A 339 23.88 -16.02 -8.46
N THR A 340 22.95 -15.84 -7.51
CA THR A 340 22.42 -14.52 -7.15
C THR A 340 23.41 -13.76 -6.26
N PRO A 341 23.68 -12.46 -6.52
CA PRO A 341 24.52 -11.63 -5.64
C PRO A 341 24.06 -11.67 -4.18
N ASP A 342 25.00 -11.70 -3.24
CA ASP A 342 24.71 -11.98 -1.83
C ASP A 342 23.68 -11.02 -1.21
N ASN A 343 23.72 -9.74 -1.58
CA ASN A 343 22.74 -8.75 -1.13
C ASN A 343 21.30 -9.06 -1.59
N LYS A 344 21.12 -9.53 -2.82
CA LYS A 344 19.82 -9.95 -3.35
C LYS A 344 19.40 -11.27 -2.72
N ARG A 345 20.34 -12.20 -2.53
CA ARG A 345 20.11 -13.49 -1.86
C ARG A 345 19.64 -13.30 -0.42
N ALA A 346 20.22 -12.38 0.34
CA ALA A 346 19.76 -11.98 1.67
C ALA A 346 18.33 -11.40 1.66
N ASP A 347 17.97 -10.64 0.61
CA ASP A 347 16.60 -10.12 0.45
C ASP A 347 15.58 -11.23 0.11
N HIS A 348 15.99 -12.26 -0.64
CA HIS A 348 15.19 -13.47 -0.87
C HIS A 348 15.02 -14.29 0.42
N ARG A 349 16.10 -14.53 1.18
CA ARG A 349 16.03 -15.19 2.51
C ARG A 349 15.09 -14.45 3.46
N ARG A 350 15.19 -13.11 3.51
CA ARG A 350 14.26 -12.27 4.27
C ARG A 350 12.81 -12.44 3.81
N THR A 351 12.58 -12.53 2.51
CA THR A 351 11.22 -12.69 1.96
C THR A 351 10.64 -14.07 2.34
N LEU A 352 11.45 -15.13 2.24
CA LEU A 352 11.11 -16.48 2.72
C LEU A 352 10.75 -16.48 4.22
N PHE A 353 11.62 -15.87 5.05
CA PHE A 353 11.36 -15.72 6.48
C PHE A 353 10.05 -14.99 6.75
N ILE A 354 9.79 -13.86 6.07
CA ILE A 354 8.55 -13.10 6.23
C ILE A 354 7.31 -13.95 5.89
N LEU A 355 7.37 -14.74 4.82
CA LEU A 355 6.27 -15.62 4.42
C LEU A 355 5.98 -16.67 5.50
N ARG A 356 7.03 -17.36 5.97
CA ARG A 356 6.92 -18.38 7.03
C ARG A 356 6.44 -17.77 8.33
N PHE A 357 7.03 -16.65 8.77
CA PHE A 357 6.63 -15.96 10.00
C PHE A 357 5.17 -15.49 9.93
N ALA A 358 4.73 -14.89 8.82
CA ALA A 358 3.35 -14.46 8.65
C ALA A 358 2.35 -15.63 8.61
N TYR A 359 2.71 -16.73 7.96
CA TYR A 359 1.88 -17.92 7.88
C TYR A 359 1.82 -18.69 9.20
N LEU A 360 2.93 -18.87 9.91
CA LEU A 360 2.94 -19.64 11.15
C LEU A 360 2.27 -18.89 12.31
N THR A 361 2.37 -17.55 12.34
CA THR A 361 1.79 -16.73 13.42
C THR A 361 0.37 -16.22 13.13
N GLY A 362 -0.05 -16.20 11.86
CA GLY A 362 -1.34 -15.65 11.46
C GLY A 362 -1.51 -14.15 11.77
N LEU A 363 -0.43 -13.40 11.97
CA LEU A 363 -0.48 -11.99 12.34
C LEU A 363 -1.04 -11.09 11.22
N ARG A 364 -1.68 -9.98 11.60
CA ARG A 364 -2.05 -8.92 10.64
C ARG A 364 -0.79 -8.17 10.18
N LEU A 365 -0.86 -7.55 9.00
CA LEU A 365 0.25 -6.74 8.45
C LEU A 365 0.84 -5.74 9.46
N HIS A 366 -0.02 -4.99 10.14
CA HIS A 366 0.39 -4.03 11.17
C HIS A 366 1.12 -4.71 12.35
N GLU A 367 0.61 -5.85 12.79
CA GLU A 367 1.18 -6.64 13.90
C GLU A 367 2.56 -7.19 13.49
N LEU A 368 2.70 -7.71 12.26
CA LEU A 368 3.99 -8.16 11.70
C LEU A 368 5.05 -7.06 11.70
N THR A 369 4.69 -5.85 11.28
CA THR A 369 5.63 -4.72 11.23
C THR A 369 6.01 -4.17 12.59
N LYS A 370 5.20 -4.46 13.62
CA LYS A 370 5.41 -3.94 14.97
C LYS A 370 6.02 -4.94 15.94
N ALA A 371 5.99 -6.23 15.63
CA ALA A 371 6.53 -7.28 16.49
C ALA A 371 8.03 -7.09 16.74
N ARG A 372 8.44 -7.19 18.01
CA ARG A 372 9.79 -6.92 18.50
C ARG A 372 10.38 -8.15 19.17
N ILE A 373 11.71 -8.17 19.28
CA ILE A 373 12.41 -9.22 20.01
C ILE A 373 11.99 -9.24 21.48
N GLY A 374 11.78 -8.09 22.11
CA GLY A 374 11.28 -8.00 23.48
C GLY A 374 9.83 -8.46 23.67
N ASP A 375 9.09 -8.70 22.58
CA ASP A 375 7.75 -9.29 22.66
C ASP A 375 7.80 -10.83 22.71
N LEU A 376 8.97 -11.44 22.47
CA LEU A 376 9.19 -12.87 22.59
C LEU A 376 9.46 -13.25 24.05
N GLU A 377 8.75 -14.25 24.53
CA GLU A 377 8.85 -14.75 25.88
C GLU A 377 9.07 -16.26 25.85
N ARG A 378 10.03 -16.73 26.65
CA ARG A 378 10.27 -18.16 26.86
C ARG A 378 9.68 -18.54 28.22
N LEU A 379 8.66 -19.38 28.21
CA LEU A 379 7.99 -19.88 29.40
C LEU A 379 8.31 -21.36 29.58
N THR A 380 8.71 -21.76 30.78
CA THR A 380 8.88 -23.18 31.10
C THR A 380 7.50 -23.74 31.47
N GLY A 381 6.94 -24.57 30.59
CA GLY A 381 5.67 -25.27 30.81
C GLY A 381 5.89 -26.71 31.29
N TYR A 382 4.79 -27.46 31.45
CA TYR A 382 4.82 -28.88 31.83
C TYR A 382 5.60 -29.75 30.83
N ASP A 383 5.55 -29.40 29.53
CA ASP A 383 6.22 -30.12 28.43
C ASP A 383 7.58 -29.51 28.06
N GLY A 384 8.16 -28.68 28.94
CA GLY A 384 9.43 -27.99 28.72
C GLY A 384 9.30 -26.54 28.26
N ASP A 385 10.39 -25.98 27.75
CA ASP A 385 10.46 -24.58 27.33
C ASP A 385 9.63 -24.31 26.08
N GLN A 386 8.69 -23.36 26.19
CA GLN A 386 7.78 -22.92 25.13
C GLN A 386 8.04 -21.45 24.80
N TRP A 387 8.05 -21.13 23.50
CA TRP A 387 8.17 -19.76 23.04
C TRP A 387 6.81 -19.16 22.69
N TRP A 388 6.59 -17.94 23.17
CA TRP A 388 5.37 -17.18 22.96
C TRP A 388 5.72 -15.79 22.43
N LEU A 389 4.88 -15.28 21.52
CA LEU A 389 4.95 -13.92 21.04
C LEU A 389 3.76 -13.13 21.60
N ASN A 390 4.05 -12.10 22.39
CA ASN A 390 3.09 -11.17 22.94
C ASN A 390 2.65 -10.18 21.86
N VAL A 391 1.35 -10.12 21.55
CA VAL A 391 0.81 -9.31 20.45
C VAL A 391 -0.26 -8.36 20.95
N VAL A 392 -0.05 -7.06 20.71
CA VAL A 392 -1.04 -6.02 20.98
C VAL A 392 -1.86 -5.74 19.72
N GLY A 393 -3.09 -6.23 19.70
CA GLY A 393 -4.03 -6.07 18.59
C GLY A 393 -4.80 -4.75 18.59
N LYS A 394 -5.74 -4.63 17.65
CA LYS A 394 -6.64 -3.45 17.55
C LYS A 394 -7.43 -3.27 18.85
N GLY A 395 -7.40 -2.06 19.41
CA GLY A 395 -8.07 -1.73 20.67
C GLY A 395 -7.27 -2.10 21.92
N LYS A 396 -5.94 -2.24 21.80
CA LYS A 396 -5.03 -2.62 22.90
C LYS A 396 -5.37 -3.98 23.53
N VAL A 397 -5.95 -4.88 22.74
CA VAL A 397 -6.23 -6.25 23.20
C VAL A 397 -4.95 -7.07 23.11
N HIS A 398 -4.51 -7.60 24.23
CA HIS A 398 -3.34 -8.48 24.32
C HIS A 398 -3.72 -9.92 23.99
N ARG A 399 -2.85 -10.62 23.26
CA ARG A 399 -2.92 -12.07 23.06
C ARG A 399 -1.52 -12.64 22.92
N GLN A 400 -1.37 -13.92 23.22
CA GLN A 400 -0.13 -14.65 23.02
C GLN A 400 -0.28 -15.58 21.82
N VAL A 401 0.75 -15.65 20.99
CA VAL A 401 0.81 -16.56 19.83
C VAL A 401 1.97 -17.52 20.05
N PRO A 402 1.74 -18.85 20.01
CA PRO A 402 2.81 -19.82 20.19
C PRO A 402 3.78 -19.77 19.00
N ILE A 403 5.08 -19.88 19.29
CA ILE A 403 6.17 -19.86 18.31
C ILE A 403 6.91 -21.19 18.36
N ALA A 404 6.96 -21.88 17.23
CA ALA A 404 7.71 -23.13 17.12
C ALA A 404 9.23 -22.87 17.27
N PRO A 405 10.00 -23.79 17.89
CA PRO A 405 11.45 -23.64 18.04
C PRO A 405 12.18 -23.38 16.71
N GLN A 406 11.76 -24.03 15.63
CA GLN A 406 12.34 -23.83 14.29
C GLN A 406 12.16 -22.38 13.81
N LEU A 407 11.05 -21.73 14.18
CA LEU A 407 10.81 -20.33 13.84
C LEU A 407 11.70 -19.39 14.65
N ILE A 408 12.10 -19.76 15.88
CA ILE A 408 13.10 -19.02 16.65
C ILE A 408 14.47 -19.07 15.95
N ASP A 409 14.86 -20.22 15.42
CA ASP A 409 16.09 -20.38 14.64
C ASP A 409 16.07 -19.52 13.37
N GLU A 410 14.92 -19.47 12.68
CA GLU A 410 14.72 -18.60 11.52
C GLU A 410 14.78 -17.10 11.88
N ILE A 411 14.23 -16.70 13.03
CA ILE A 411 14.36 -15.31 13.52
C ILE A 411 15.84 -14.99 13.76
N ASN A 412 16.59 -15.87 14.42
CA ASN A 412 18.04 -15.70 14.63
C ASN A 412 18.81 -15.66 13.31
N ALA A 413 18.46 -16.47 12.31
CA ALA A 413 19.04 -16.40 10.98
C ALA A 413 18.76 -15.06 10.29
N HIS A 414 17.53 -14.55 10.43
CA HIS A 414 17.16 -13.25 9.89
C HIS A 414 17.86 -12.08 10.60
N LEU A 415 18.08 -12.17 11.91
CA LEU A 415 18.89 -11.20 12.66
C LEU A 415 20.34 -11.21 12.17
N ARG A 416 20.92 -12.39 11.92
CA ARG A 416 22.28 -12.52 11.33
C ARG A 416 22.37 -11.91 9.93
N ASP A 417 21.37 -12.11 9.07
CA ASP A 417 21.30 -11.44 7.75
C ASP A 417 21.24 -9.91 7.86
N ARG A 418 20.78 -9.40 9.00
CA ARG A 418 20.76 -7.97 9.34
C ARG A 418 22.00 -7.52 10.12
N GLN A 419 22.95 -8.42 10.37
CA GLN A 419 24.15 -8.22 11.19
C GLN A 419 23.83 -7.79 12.62
N LEU A 420 22.77 -8.37 13.19
CA LEU A 420 22.34 -8.14 14.57
C LEU A 420 22.66 -9.37 15.43
N LYS A 421 22.77 -9.14 16.74
CA LYS A 421 22.95 -10.20 17.74
C LYS A 421 21.71 -11.12 17.77
N PRO A 422 21.86 -12.39 18.18
CA PRO A 422 20.74 -13.30 18.33
C PRO A 422 19.80 -12.89 19.48
N ILE A 423 18.63 -13.54 19.55
CA ILE A 423 17.67 -13.44 20.65
C ILE A 423 18.39 -13.68 21.98
N GLY A 424 18.03 -12.90 23.00
CA GLY A 424 18.71 -12.88 24.31
C GLY A 424 19.81 -11.83 24.42
N TYR A 425 20.43 -11.43 23.30
CA TYR A 425 21.47 -10.40 23.26
C TYR A 425 21.10 -9.17 22.41
N ALA A 426 20.07 -9.28 21.56
CA ALA A 426 19.52 -8.16 20.81
C ALA A 426 18.73 -7.20 21.71
N ALA A 427 18.72 -5.92 21.37
CA ALA A 427 17.94 -4.92 22.10
C ALA A 427 16.43 -5.26 22.06
N PRO A 428 15.68 -5.13 23.16
CA PRO A 428 14.24 -5.49 23.20
C PRO A 428 13.37 -4.76 22.18
N ASN A 429 13.75 -3.54 21.78
CA ASN A 429 13.02 -2.75 20.79
C ASN A 429 13.29 -3.18 19.33
N THR A 430 14.20 -4.11 19.09
CA THR A 430 14.60 -4.58 17.75
C THR A 430 13.39 -5.19 17.05
N PRO A 431 13.00 -4.74 15.85
CA PRO A 431 11.89 -5.36 15.12
C PRO A 431 12.27 -6.76 14.67
N ILE A 432 11.37 -7.73 14.81
CA ILE A 432 11.54 -9.08 14.25
C ILE A 432 11.68 -8.97 12.73
N VAL A 433 10.76 -8.27 12.07
CA VAL A 433 10.80 -8.00 10.63
C VAL A 433 11.33 -6.56 10.37
N GLY A 434 12.64 -6.43 10.17
CA GLY A 434 13.33 -5.14 9.93
C GLY A 434 13.90 -5.01 8.52
N LYS A 435 14.49 -3.84 8.18
CA LYS A 435 15.20 -3.62 6.89
C LYS A 435 16.58 -4.30 6.87
N LEU A 436 17.07 -4.63 5.67
CA LEU A 436 18.46 -5.07 5.46
C LEU A 436 19.42 -3.87 5.44
N ARG A 437 20.67 -4.11 5.86
CA ARG A 437 21.69 -3.10 6.18
C ARG A 437 22.15 -2.19 5.02
N ASN A 438 21.92 -2.56 3.76
CA ASN A 438 22.44 -1.84 2.57
C ASN A 438 21.91 -0.40 2.33
N ARG A 439 21.28 0.25 3.32
CA ARG A 439 20.89 1.68 3.24
C ARG A 439 21.33 2.53 4.43
N LEU A 440 22.07 1.98 5.39
CA LEU A 440 22.48 2.68 6.61
C LEU A 440 23.98 2.45 6.80
N ARG A 441 24.80 3.16 6.03
CA ARG A 441 26.26 3.04 6.16
C ARG A 441 26.81 3.90 7.31
N ASP A 442 26.02 4.85 7.84
CA ASP A 442 26.53 5.92 8.70
C ASP A 442 25.71 6.22 9.99
N ALA A 443 24.86 5.29 10.48
CA ALA A 443 24.13 5.51 11.75
C ALA A 443 24.89 4.89 12.95
N PRO A 444 24.78 5.40 14.19
CA PRO A 444 25.33 4.72 15.39
C PRO A 444 24.63 3.37 15.68
N ASP A 445 25.33 2.39 16.26
CA ASP A 445 24.85 1.01 16.53
C ASP A 445 23.50 0.96 17.30
N ASP A 446 23.30 1.93 18.19
CA ASP A 446 22.13 2.08 19.06
C ASP A 446 20.90 2.64 18.29
N ALA A 447 21.13 3.40 17.21
CA ALA A 447 20.08 3.88 16.30
C ALA A 447 19.76 2.89 15.17
N GLN A 448 20.68 1.98 14.84
CA GLN A 448 20.53 0.97 13.78
C GLN A 448 19.55 -0.16 14.13
N SER A 449 19.41 -0.47 15.43
CA SER A 449 18.56 -1.56 15.93
C SER A 449 17.04 -1.31 15.73
N ALA A 450 16.63 -0.07 15.46
CA ALA A 450 15.22 0.35 15.42
C ALA A 450 14.68 0.65 14.00
N VAL A 451 15.28 0.16 12.93
CA VAL A 451 14.78 0.47 11.57
C VAL A 451 13.65 -0.47 11.14
N PHE A 452 12.44 -0.08 11.52
CA PHE A 452 11.19 -0.74 11.15
C PHE A 452 10.96 -0.73 9.63
N LEU A 453 10.37 -1.83 9.14
CA LEU A 453 9.77 -1.87 7.82
C LEU A 453 8.36 -1.30 7.91
N SER A 454 8.02 -0.30 7.06
CA SER A 454 6.65 0.23 7.03
C SER A 454 5.67 -0.81 6.47
N GLU A 455 4.40 -0.72 6.88
CA GLU A 455 3.33 -1.59 6.36
C GLU A 455 3.27 -1.57 4.83
N SER A 456 3.36 -0.38 4.22
CA SER A 456 3.38 -0.23 2.77
C SER A 456 4.59 -0.92 2.14
N ALA A 457 5.78 -0.81 2.74
CA ALA A 457 6.98 -1.45 2.20
C ALA A 457 6.89 -2.98 2.29
N LEU A 458 6.38 -3.52 3.41
CA LEU A 458 6.14 -4.95 3.58
C LEU A 458 5.09 -5.47 2.60
N TYR A 459 3.99 -4.75 2.45
CA TYR A 459 2.92 -5.07 1.50
C TYR A 459 3.45 -5.11 0.06
N GLN A 460 4.17 -4.08 -0.37
CA GLN A 460 4.71 -4.02 -1.73
C GLN A 460 5.75 -5.12 -1.98
N LYS A 461 6.59 -5.44 -0.99
CA LYS A 461 7.54 -6.55 -1.08
C LYS A 461 6.83 -7.90 -1.30
N LEU A 462 5.84 -8.21 -0.48
CA LEU A 462 5.07 -9.46 -0.64
C LEU A 462 4.24 -9.45 -1.92
N LYS A 463 3.73 -8.30 -2.36
CA LYS A 463 3.02 -8.18 -3.62
C LYS A 463 3.92 -8.47 -4.82
N ALA A 464 5.12 -7.90 -4.84
CA ALA A 464 6.12 -8.16 -5.87
C ALA A 464 6.55 -9.63 -5.89
N PHE A 465 6.68 -10.26 -4.72
CA PHE A 465 6.94 -11.69 -4.61
C PHE A 465 5.82 -12.53 -5.24
N PHE A 466 4.56 -12.26 -4.91
CA PHE A 466 3.43 -12.99 -5.50
C PHE A 466 3.33 -12.79 -7.01
N GLU A 467 3.60 -11.58 -7.52
CA GLU A 467 3.65 -11.34 -8.96
C GLU A 467 4.71 -12.22 -9.63
N ALA A 468 5.94 -12.23 -9.10
CA ALA A 468 7.03 -13.04 -9.64
C ALA A 468 6.72 -14.55 -9.58
N ALA A 469 6.10 -15.03 -8.50
CA ALA A 469 5.71 -16.43 -8.38
C ALA A 469 4.56 -16.80 -9.33
N ALA A 470 3.63 -15.88 -9.59
CA ALA A 470 2.56 -16.06 -10.56
C ALA A 470 3.11 -16.10 -11.99
N ASP A 471 4.13 -15.30 -12.30
CA ASP A 471 4.79 -15.33 -13.60
C ASP A 471 5.59 -16.62 -13.80
N ASP A 472 6.21 -17.18 -12.74
CA ASP A 472 6.93 -18.46 -12.76
C ASP A 472 5.99 -19.65 -13.05
N ILE A 473 4.82 -19.70 -12.40
CA ILE A 473 3.86 -20.82 -12.59
C ILE A 473 2.95 -20.62 -13.80
N GLY A 474 2.81 -19.39 -14.29
CA GLY A 474 1.86 -19.03 -15.35
C GLY A 474 1.90 -19.89 -16.61
N PRO A 475 3.10 -20.27 -17.12
CA PRO A 475 3.19 -21.15 -18.28
C PRO A 475 2.62 -22.56 -18.07
N THR A 476 2.60 -23.07 -16.84
CA THR A 476 2.14 -24.44 -16.52
C THR A 476 0.75 -24.48 -15.91
N ASP A 477 0.39 -23.47 -15.10
CA ASP A 477 -0.93 -23.35 -14.48
C ASP A 477 -1.39 -21.87 -14.44
N PRO A 478 -2.05 -21.39 -15.51
CA PRO A 478 -2.57 -20.03 -15.58
C PRO A 478 -3.62 -19.71 -14.50
N VAL A 479 -4.36 -20.71 -14.01
CA VAL A 479 -5.41 -20.54 -13.00
C VAL A 479 -4.78 -20.31 -11.64
N ALA A 480 -3.77 -21.10 -11.28
CA ALA A 480 -2.95 -20.88 -10.08
C ALA A 480 -2.25 -19.52 -10.14
N ALA A 481 -1.71 -19.13 -11.30
CA ALA A 481 -1.08 -17.82 -11.49
C ALA A 481 -2.04 -16.66 -11.19
N ASP A 482 -3.27 -16.67 -11.73
CA ASP A 482 -4.26 -15.63 -11.42
C ASP A 482 -4.62 -15.61 -9.92
N LYS A 483 -4.74 -16.79 -9.29
CA LYS A 483 -5.00 -16.89 -7.85
C LYS A 483 -3.88 -16.28 -7.02
N ILE A 484 -2.62 -16.62 -7.32
CA ILE A 484 -1.43 -16.08 -6.64
C ILE A 484 -1.32 -14.58 -6.90
N ARG A 485 -1.57 -14.11 -8.12
CA ARG A 485 -1.54 -12.69 -8.48
C ARG A 485 -2.57 -11.86 -7.69
N ARG A 486 -3.65 -12.46 -7.18
CA ARG A 486 -4.63 -11.79 -6.30
C ARG A 486 -4.24 -11.81 -4.82
N ALA A 487 -3.25 -12.62 -4.44
CA ALA A 487 -2.83 -12.78 -3.05
C ALA A 487 -2.31 -11.46 -2.45
N SER A 488 -2.45 -11.37 -1.13
CA SER A 488 -2.03 -10.23 -0.32
C SER A 488 -1.59 -10.71 1.07
N THR A 489 -1.00 -9.85 1.88
CA THR A 489 -0.57 -10.18 3.25
C THR A 489 -1.71 -10.73 4.11
N HIS A 490 -2.95 -10.26 3.91
CA HIS A 490 -4.10 -10.77 4.66
C HIS A 490 -4.51 -12.18 4.25
N TRP A 491 -4.18 -12.63 3.04
CA TRP A 491 -4.43 -14.01 2.62
C TRP A 491 -3.58 -14.98 3.42
N LEU A 492 -2.33 -14.64 3.75
CA LEU A 492 -1.47 -15.50 4.58
C LEU A 492 -2.12 -15.84 5.93
N ARG A 493 -2.78 -14.86 6.55
CA ARG A 493 -3.54 -15.04 7.78
C ARG A 493 -4.78 -15.92 7.58
N HIS A 494 -5.51 -15.75 6.47
CA HIS A 494 -6.65 -16.62 6.16
C HIS A 494 -6.21 -18.05 5.86
N THR A 495 -5.10 -18.22 5.13
CA THR A 495 -4.46 -19.51 4.87
C THR A 495 -4.04 -20.16 6.18
N HIS A 496 -3.39 -19.45 7.11
CA HIS A 496 -3.09 -19.95 8.46
C HIS A 496 -4.34 -20.48 9.17
N GLY A 497 -5.37 -19.64 9.30
CA GLY A 497 -6.59 -20.02 10.00
C GLY A 497 -7.30 -21.22 9.36
N SER A 498 -7.40 -21.24 8.03
CA SER A 498 -8.03 -22.34 7.30
C SER A 498 -7.21 -23.63 7.39
N HIS A 499 -5.88 -23.56 7.28
CA HIS A 499 -5.01 -24.73 7.38
C HIS A 499 -4.99 -25.29 8.80
N ALA A 500 -5.04 -24.43 9.84
CA ALA A 500 -5.13 -24.88 11.23
C ALA A 500 -6.42 -25.68 11.47
N VAL A 501 -7.57 -25.16 11.02
CA VAL A 501 -8.85 -25.88 11.12
C VAL A 501 -8.83 -27.17 10.31
N TYR A 502 -8.29 -27.13 9.09
CA TYR A 502 -8.13 -28.31 8.24
C TYR A 502 -7.25 -29.41 8.89
N LYS A 503 -6.22 -29.00 9.64
CA LYS A 503 -5.36 -29.90 10.43
C LYS A 503 -5.97 -30.33 11.77
N GLY A 504 -7.23 -30.00 12.04
CA GLY A 504 -7.95 -30.42 13.25
C GLY A 504 -7.70 -29.56 14.49
N VAL A 505 -7.09 -28.37 14.36
CA VAL A 505 -6.92 -27.47 15.51
C VAL A 505 -8.29 -26.94 15.93
N PRO A 506 -8.68 -27.06 17.22
CA PRO A 506 -9.95 -26.55 17.73
C PRO A 506 -10.18 -25.06 17.40
N LEU A 507 -11.41 -24.71 17.01
CA LEU A 507 -11.77 -23.35 16.58
C LEU A 507 -11.50 -22.28 17.65
N GLU A 508 -11.58 -22.64 18.92
CA GLU A 508 -11.28 -21.76 20.06
C GLU A 508 -9.81 -21.35 20.07
N ILE A 509 -8.91 -22.32 19.88
CA ILE A 509 -7.46 -22.07 19.79
C ILE A 509 -7.17 -21.19 18.56
N VAL A 510 -7.77 -21.50 17.41
CA VAL A 510 -7.60 -20.69 16.19
C VAL A 510 -8.15 -19.26 16.40
N ARG A 511 -9.29 -19.11 17.08
CA ARG A 511 -9.88 -17.80 17.42
C ARG A 511 -8.92 -16.99 18.29
N ASP A 512 -8.35 -17.60 19.32
CA ASP A 512 -7.51 -16.92 20.31
C ASP A 512 -6.16 -16.54 19.70
N ASN A 513 -5.51 -17.44 18.96
CA ASN A 513 -4.27 -17.14 18.23
C ASN A 513 -4.46 -16.01 17.20
N LEU A 514 -5.58 -16.03 16.48
CA LEU A 514 -5.93 -14.97 15.54
C LEU A 514 -6.39 -13.68 16.26
N GLY A 515 -6.83 -13.73 17.51
CA GLY A 515 -7.39 -12.58 18.23
C GLY A 515 -8.72 -12.12 17.65
N HIS A 516 -9.63 -13.06 17.39
CA HIS A 516 -11.02 -12.75 16.99
C HIS A 516 -11.89 -12.60 18.23
N LYS A 517 -12.58 -11.46 18.39
CA LYS A 517 -13.49 -11.22 19.53
C LYS A 517 -14.73 -12.12 19.52
N ASN A 518 -15.12 -12.64 18.36
CA ASN A 518 -16.31 -13.47 18.19
C ASN A 518 -15.94 -14.73 17.41
N ILE A 519 -16.28 -15.90 17.97
CA ILE A 519 -16.06 -17.22 17.37
C ILE A 519 -16.70 -17.35 15.98
N ALA A 520 -17.82 -16.68 15.72
CA ALA A 520 -18.47 -16.64 14.40
C ALA A 520 -17.57 -16.07 13.29
N THR A 521 -16.57 -15.27 13.65
CA THR A 521 -15.54 -14.78 12.71
C THR A 521 -14.58 -15.90 12.32
N THR A 522 -14.30 -16.83 13.22
CA THR A 522 -13.45 -18.01 12.99
C THR A 522 -14.21 -19.13 12.29
N SER A 523 -15.53 -19.24 12.49
CA SER A 523 -16.40 -20.21 11.80
C SER A 523 -16.37 -20.10 10.27
N ILE A 524 -15.90 -18.97 9.72
CA ILE A 524 -15.68 -18.83 8.26
C ILE A 524 -14.68 -19.86 7.71
N TYR A 525 -13.78 -20.37 8.55
CA TYR A 525 -12.77 -21.38 8.20
C TYR A 525 -13.29 -22.81 8.28
N VAL A 526 -14.47 -23.04 8.88
CA VAL A 526 -15.13 -24.36 8.86
C VAL A 526 -15.77 -24.60 7.49
N HIS A 527 -16.30 -23.54 6.88
CA HIS A 527 -17.01 -23.62 5.61
C HIS A 527 -16.10 -23.53 4.38
N SER A 528 -14.78 -23.44 4.56
CA SER A 528 -13.83 -23.48 3.43
C SER A 528 -13.62 -24.88 2.87
N ASP A 529 -14.21 -25.90 3.49
CA ASP A 529 -14.04 -27.29 3.09
C ASP A 529 -14.94 -27.70 1.92
N LYS A 530 -14.79 -26.99 0.79
CA LYS A 530 -15.36 -27.45 -0.49
C LYS A 530 -14.83 -28.82 -0.86
N ASP A 531 -13.59 -29.15 -0.47
CA ASP A 531 -12.95 -30.43 -0.75
C ASP A 531 -13.55 -31.58 0.08
N SER A 532 -13.80 -31.44 1.39
CA SER A 532 -14.51 -32.48 2.13
C SER A 532 -15.98 -32.55 1.74
N ARG A 533 -16.63 -31.44 1.37
CA ARG A 533 -17.97 -31.52 0.78
C ARG A 533 -17.96 -32.27 -0.55
N TYR A 534 -16.95 -32.03 -1.39
CA TYR A 534 -16.75 -32.72 -2.67
C TYR A 534 -16.45 -34.21 -2.46
N LYS A 535 -15.51 -34.55 -1.56
CA LYS A 535 -15.20 -35.93 -1.18
C LYS A 535 -16.39 -36.64 -0.54
N ALA A 536 -17.15 -35.97 0.32
CA ALA A 536 -18.36 -36.53 0.92
C ALA A 536 -19.44 -36.82 -0.13
N ILE A 537 -19.66 -35.91 -1.08
CA ILE A 537 -20.63 -36.13 -2.17
C ILE A 537 -20.17 -37.25 -3.11
N LEU A 538 -18.89 -37.30 -3.50
CA LEU A 538 -18.37 -38.37 -4.35
C LEU A 538 -18.32 -39.73 -3.63
N GLY A 539 -18.06 -39.73 -2.32
CA GLY A 539 -18.15 -40.94 -1.49
C GLY A 539 -19.58 -41.47 -1.32
N MET A 540 -20.60 -40.67 -1.64
CA MET A 540 -22.00 -41.13 -1.72
C MET A 540 -22.36 -41.69 -3.11
N SER A 541 -21.54 -41.45 -4.13
CA SER A 541 -21.76 -41.92 -5.50
C SER A 541 -20.99 -43.20 -5.85
N GLY A 542 -20.31 -43.80 -4.88
CA GLY A 542 -19.60 -45.06 -5.02
C GLY A 542 -20.21 -46.13 -4.12
N ASP A 543 -21.30 -46.74 -4.59
CA ASP A 543 -21.78 -48.08 -4.23
C ASP A 543 -22.12 -48.82 -5.53
#